data_AF-A0A0F9V149-F1
#
_entry.id   AF-A0A0F9V149-F1
#
_cell.length_a   1.000
_cell.length_b   1.000
_cell.length_c   1.000
_cell.angle_alpha   90.00
_cell.angle_beta   90.00
_cell.angle_gamma   90.00
#
_symmetry.space_group_name_H-M   'P 1'
#
loop_
_entity.id
_entity.type
_entity.pdbx_description
1 polymer ?
#
loop_
_entity_poly.entity_id
_entity_poly.type
_entity_poly.pdbx_seq_one_letter_code
_entity_poly.pdbx_strand_id
1 'polypeptide(L)'
;MENTLSPQELNLEEVEQDIQQEEINRQKNREVEATTKTTRFVNIDDEEFVLRADGQIVRKLKAGEEGVVPLWVATTNAKHLVDRVLKKKSLAVDTNRDTPIRRSIFAKILPDLASERKIQPLTPEEEMKSLREEVKRNQQFMDTEFAKRDNTKEVDDLKKQVSELKKLVTKGQKTTKQ
;
A
#
# COMPACT_ATOMS: atom_id res chain seq x y z
N MET A 1 22.77 -56.47 0.22
CA MET A 1 21.54 -56.19 0.99
C MET A 1 20.65 -55.40 0.07
N GLU A 2 19.78 -56.10 -0.66
CA GLU A 2 18.81 -55.48 -1.56
C GLU A 2 17.60 -55.06 -0.71
N ASN A 3 17.41 -53.75 -0.55
CA ASN A 3 16.21 -53.20 0.06
C ASN A 3 15.05 -53.38 -0.92
N THR A 4 14.34 -54.51 -0.80
CA THR A 4 13.06 -54.70 -1.47
C THR A 4 12.02 -53.89 -0.71
N LEU A 5 11.70 -52.70 -1.22
CA LEU A 5 10.55 -51.89 -0.79
C LEU A 5 9.28 -52.74 -0.87
N SER A 6 8.43 -52.67 0.16
CA SER A 6 7.22 -53.48 0.22
C SER A 6 6.15 -52.93 -0.75
N PRO A 7 5.24 -53.76 -1.28
CA PRO A 7 4.18 -53.33 -2.21
C PRO A 7 3.26 -52.22 -1.67
N GLN A 8 3.25 -51.99 -0.35
CA GLN A 8 2.47 -50.94 0.30
C GLN A 8 3.18 -49.58 0.28
N GLU A 9 4.52 -49.56 0.21
CA GLU A 9 5.33 -48.33 0.14
C GLU A 9 5.33 -47.75 -1.28
N LEU A 10 5.32 -48.61 -2.30
CA LEU A 10 5.16 -48.22 -3.72
C LEU A 10 3.81 -47.53 -4.00
N ASN A 11 2.73 -47.97 -3.36
CA ASN A 11 1.42 -47.33 -3.52
C ASN A 11 1.31 -45.97 -2.80
N LEU A 12 2.10 -45.74 -1.75
CA LEU A 12 2.11 -44.46 -1.03
C LEU A 12 2.90 -43.39 -1.80
N GLU A 13 4.02 -43.76 -2.42
CA GLU A 13 4.79 -42.83 -3.27
C GLU A 13 4.00 -42.40 -4.52
N GLU A 14 3.27 -43.32 -5.17
CA GLU A 14 2.42 -42.97 -6.33
C GLU A 14 1.28 -42.02 -5.92
N VAL A 15 0.65 -42.26 -4.76
CA VAL A 15 -0.40 -41.38 -4.23
C VAL A 15 0.14 -40.00 -3.82
N GLU A 16 1.33 -39.92 -3.23
CA GLU A 16 1.98 -38.65 -2.89
C GLU A 16 2.37 -37.85 -4.14
N GLN A 17 2.87 -38.52 -5.19
CA GLN A 17 3.19 -37.89 -6.48
C GLN A 17 1.93 -37.36 -7.18
N ASP A 18 0.83 -38.11 -7.15
CA ASP A 18 -0.45 -37.67 -7.71
C ASP A 18 -1.02 -36.44 -6.97
N ILE A 19 -0.93 -36.41 -5.64
CA ILE A 19 -1.36 -35.25 -4.83
C ILE A 19 -0.51 -34.01 -5.17
N GLN A 20 0.82 -34.17 -5.26
CA GLN A 20 1.71 -33.07 -5.62
C GLN A 20 1.45 -32.57 -7.05
N GLN A 21 1.22 -33.47 -8.00
CA GLN A 21 0.93 -33.12 -9.38
C GLN A 21 -0.43 -32.41 -9.50
N GLU A 22 -1.44 -32.83 -8.72
CA GLU A 22 -2.73 -32.15 -8.66
C GLU A 22 -2.62 -30.75 -8.05
N GLU A 23 -1.81 -30.56 -7.00
CA GLU A 23 -1.52 -29.24 -6.43
C GLU A 23 -0.80 -28.32 -7.42
N ILE A 24 0.20 -28.82 -8.14
CA ILE A 24 0.90 -28.07 -9.19
C ILE A 24 -0.07 -27.68 -10.31
N ASN A 25 -0.96 -28.59 -10.72
CA ASN A 25 -1.96 -28.31 -11.75
C ASN A 25 -3.00 -27.28 -11.26
N ARG A 26 -3.43 -27.35 -10.00
CA ARG A 26 -4.30 -26.35 -9.38
C ARG A 26 -3.63 -24.97 -9.32
N GLN A 27 -2.34 -24.91 -8.98
CA GLN A 27 -1.57 -23.67 -8.97
C GLN A 27 -1.42 -23.08 -10.38
N LYS A 28 -1.04 -23.90 -11.37
CA LYS A 28 -0.96 -23.47 -12.78
C LYS A 28 -2.29 -22.98 -13.32
N ASN A 29 -3.38 -23.69 -13.03
CA ASN A 29 -4.71 -23.27 -13.49
C ASN A 29 -5.12 -21.93 -12.86
N ARG A 30 -4.80 -21.68 -11.58
CA ARG A 30 -5.00 -20.37 -10.94
C ARG A 30 -4.14 -19.27 -11.57
N GLU A 31 -2.89 -19.55 -11.94
CA GLU A 31 -2.02 -18.59 -12.63
C GLU A 31 -2.53 -18.25 -14.04
N VAL A 32 -3.00 -19.25 -14.79
CA VAL A 32 -3.60 -19.05 -16.12
C VAL A 32 -4.90 -18.25 -16.03
N GLU A 33 -5.76 -18.55 -15.06
CA GLU A 33 -7.00 -17.80 -14.82
C GLU A 33 -6.71 -16.34 -14.39
N ALA A 34 -5.70 -16.13 -13.54
CA ALA A 34 -5.28 -14.80 -13.13
C ALA A 34 -4.69 -13.95 -14.28
N THR A 35 -4.07 -14.60 -15.27
CA THR A 35 -3.46 -13.92 -16.44
C THR A 35 -4.44 -13.68 -17.58
N THR A 36 -5.53 -14.45 -17.66
CA THR A 36 -6.56 -14.34 -18.70
C THR A 36 -7.77 -13.51 -18.30
N LYS A 37 -8.08 -13.39 -17.00
CA LYS A 37 -9.18 -12.54 -16.52
C LYS A 37 -8.88 -11.08 -16.83
N THR A 38 -9.79 -10.41 -17.54
CA THR A 38 -9.73 -8.96 -17.79
C THR A 38 -10.73 -8.23 -16.90
N THR A 39 -10.45 -6.96 -16.62
CA THR A 39 -11.36 -6.07 -15.89
C THR A 39 -11.32 -4.68 -16.50
N ARG A 40 -12.39 -3.92 -16.28
CA ARG A 40 -12.44 -2.51 -16.61
C ARG A 40 -11.62 -1.69 -15.63
N PHE A 41 -10.82 -0.80 -16.19
CA PHE A 41 -10.01 0.18 -15.50
C PHE A 41 -10.44 1.58 -15.93
N VAL A 42 -10.70 2.46 -14.96
CA VAL A 42 -11.14 3.82 -15.20
C VAL A 42 -10.09 4.79 -14.68
N ASN A 43 -9.62 5.70 -15.55
CA ASN A 43 -8.76 6.79 -15.10
C ASN A 43 -9.59 7.91 -14.47
N ILE A 44 -9.60 7.96 -13.15
CA ILE A 44 -10.33 8.98 -12.37
C ILE A 44 -9.49 10.22 -12.04
N ASP A 45 -8.24 10.27 -12.51
CA ASP A 45 -7.38 11.45 -12.35
C ASP A 45 -7.63 12.45 -13.48
N ASP A 46 -7.35 13.73 -13.21
CA ASP A 46 -7.53 14.83 -14.16
C ASP A 46 -6.42 14.87 -15.23
N GLU A 47 -5.41 14.00 -15.10
CA GLU A 47 -4.26 13.89 -16.00
C GLU A 47 -4.22 12.52 -16.68
N GLU A 48 -3.46 12.44 -17.77
CA GLU A 48 -3.19 11.15 -18.43
C GLU A 48 -2.51 10.18 -17.45
N PHE A 49 -2.96 8.93 -17.49
CA PHE A 49 -2.39 7.84 -16.71
C PHE A 49 -1.88 6.75 -17.64
N VAL A 50 -0.68 6.24 -17.34
CA VAL A 50 0.00 5.24 -18.16
C VAL A 50 0.03 3.92 -17.40
N LEU A 51 -0.71 2.94 -17.92
CA LEU A 51 -0.71 1.58 -17.42
C LEU A 51 0.59 0.89 -17.81
N ARG A 52 1.31 0.36 -16.82
CA ARG A 52 2.58 -0.35 -17.02
C ARG A 52 2.52 -1.79 -16.51
N ALA A 53 3.23 -2.66 -17.20
CA ALA A 53 3.43 -4.06 -16.84
C ALA A 53 4.87 -4.42 -17.16
N ASP A 54 5.61 -4.97 -16.19
CA ASP A 54 7.02 -5.37 -16.34
C ASP A 54 7.92 -4.28 -16.98
N GLY A 55 7.68 -3.03 -16.58
CA GLY A 55 8.39 -1.86 -17.10
C GLY A 55 7.94 -1.36 -18.48
N GLN A 56 7.10 -2.10 -19.20
CA GLN A 56 6.56 -1.71 -20.50
C GLN A 56 5.24 -0.95 -20.38
N ILE A 57 4.96 -0.07 -21.35
CA ILE A 57 3.68 0.64 -21.45
C ILE A 57 2.66 -0.29 -22.09
N VAL A 58 1.63 -0.66 -21.34
CA VAL A 58 0.51 -1.46 -21.84
C VAL A 58 -0.50 -0.57 -22.55
N ARG A 59 -0.87 0.55 -21.92
CA ARG A 59 -1.89 1.47 -22.43
C ARG A 59 -1.76 2.84 -21.78
N LYS A 60 -2.17 3.88 -22.49
CA LYS A 60 -2.37 5.22 -21.95
C LYS A 60 -3.87 5.51 -21.90
N LEU A 61 -4.32 6.13 -20.82
CA LEU A 61 -5.71 6.51 -20.61
C LEU A 61 -5.78 8.01 -20.31
N LYS A 62 -6.60 8.73 -21.07
CA LYS A 62 -6.93 10.14 -20.79
C LYS A 62 -7.78 10.26 -19.53
N ALA A 63 -7.95 11.47 -19.02
CA ALA A 63 -8.83 11.74 -17.88
C ALA A 63 -10.26 11.25 -18.19
N GLY A 64 -10.85 10.46 -17.28
CA GLY A 64 -12.16 9.84 -17.44
C GLY A 64 -12.23 8.69 -18.44
N GLU A 65 -11.13 8.33 -19.11
CA GLU A 65 -11.12 7.24 -20.09
C GLU A 65 -11.15 5.87 -19.39
N GLU A 66 -11.94 4.96 -19.95
CA GLU A 66 -12.00 3.57 -19.52
C GLU A 66 -11.25 2.65 -20.49
N GLY A 67 -10.61 1.63 -19.94
CA GLY A 67 -9.94 0.58 -20.71
C GLY A 67 -10.15 -0.79 -20.09
N VAL A 68 -10.33 -1.81 -20.93
CA VAL A 68 -10.31 -3.20 -20.47
C VAL A 68 -8.88 -3.70 -20.53
N VAL A 69 -8.37 -4.19 -19.40
CA VAL A 69 -6.99 -4.68 -19.26
C VAL A 69 -6.95 -5.96 -18.44
N PRO A 70 -5.87 -6.77 -18.55
CA PRO A 70 -5.71 -7.95 -17.70
C PRO A 70 -5.76 -7.58 -16.22
N LEU A 71 -6.40 -8.42 -15.41
CA LEU A 71 -6.70 -8.15 -14.00
C LEU A 71 -5.44 -7.82 -13.21
N TRP A 72 -4.35 -8.58 -13.43
CA TRP A 72 -3.07 -8.35 -12.76
C TRP A 72 -2.44 -6.99 -13.10
N VAL A 73 -2.59 -6.52 -14.35
CA VAL A 73 -2.18 -5.16 -14.75
C VAL A 73 -3.06 -4.13 -14.05
N ALA A 74 -4.37 -4.36 -14.05
CA ALA A 74 -5.36 -3.47 -13.46
C ALA A 74 -5.12 -3.27 -11.96
N THR A 75 -4.94 -4.34 -11.20
CA THR A 75 -4.73 -4.31 -9.75
C THR A 75 -3.44 -3.60 -9.36
N THR A 76 -2.36 -3.88 -10.08
CA THR A 76 -1.05 -3.25 -9.85
C THR A 76 -1.12 -1.75 -10.11
N ASN A 77 -1.70 -1.36 -11.25
CA ASN A 77 -1.80 0.04 -11.64
C ASN A 77 -2.85 0.83 -10.82
N ALA A 78 -3.89 0.17 -10.33
CA ALA A 78 -4.92 0.82 -9.50
C ALA A 78 -4.32 1.35 -8.20
N LYS A 79 -3.39 0.61 -7.57
CA LYS A 79 -2.67 1.10 -6.38
C LYS A 79 -1.98 2.44 -6.66
N HIS A 80 -1.24 2.51 -7.76
CA HIS A 80 -0.51 3.72 -8.15
C HIS A 80 -1.44 4.89 -8.48
N LEU A 81 -2.56 4.63 -9.13
CA LEU A 81 -3.55 5.65 -9.44
C LEU A 81 -4.24 6.17 -8.17
N VAL A 82 -4.61 5.28 -7.24
CA VAL A 82 -5.15 5.66 -5.91
C VAL A 82 -4.17 6.59 -5.18
N ASP A 83 -2.90 6.19 -5.11
CA ASP A 83 -1.86 6.96 -4.42
C ASP A 83 -1.66 8.34 -5.06
N ARG A 84 -1.68 8.43 -6.40
CA ARG A 84 -1.58 9.70 -7.14
C ARG A 84 -2.75 10.62 -6.82
N VAL A 85 -3.98 10.11 -6.86
CA VAL A 85 -5.20 10.88 -6.55
C VAL A 85 -5.18 11.39 -5.10
N LEU A 86 -4.81 10.54 -4.14
CA LEU A 86 -4.72 10.94 -2.73
C LEU A 86 -3.65 12.00 -2.49
N LYS A 87 -2.49 11.86 -3.11
CA LYS A 87 -1.40 12.85 -3.01
C LYS A 87 -1.85 14.22 -3.54
N LYS A 88 -2.57 14.26 -4.67
CA LYS A 88 -3.13 15.51 -5.22
C LYS A 88 -4.13 16.18 -4.28
N LYS A 89 -4.95 15.38 -3.59
CA LYS A 89 -5.92 15.89 -2.60
C LYS A 89 -5.26 16.37 -1.29
N SER A 90 -3.94 16.34 -1.17
CA SER A 90 -3.21 16.60 0.09
C SER A 90 -3.66 15.71 1.25
N LEU A 91 -4.27 14.57 0.93
CA LEU A 91 -4.68 13.55 1.88
C LEU A 91 -3.54 12.55 1.97
N ALA A 92 -2.43 12.96 2.60
CA ALA A 92 -1.28 12.09 2.82
C ALA A 92 -1.63 11.03 3.88
N VAL A 93 -2.33 9.99 3.43
CA VAL A 93 -2.58 8.78 4.19
C VAL A 93 -1.52 7.77 3.76
N ASP A 94 -0.86 7.16 4.74
CA ASP A 94 0.04 6.01 4.57
C ASP A 94 -0.38 5.14 3.37
N THR A 95 0.51 5.01 2.39
CA THR A 95 0.27 4.35 1.10
C THR A 95 -0.17 2.90 1.22
N ASN A 96 0.04 2.27 2.38
CA ASN A 96 -0.33 0.88 2.63
C ASN A 96 -1.51 0.71 3.59
N ARG A 97 -2.04 1.78 4.18
CA ARG A 97 -3.15 1.68 5.14
C ARG A 97 -4.49 1.53 4.42
N ASP A 98 -5.27 0.50 4.74
CA ASP A 98 -6.63 0.34 4.20
C ASP A 98 -7.60 1.33 4.85
N THR A 99 -7.95 2.41 4.14
CA THR A 99 -8.90 3.43 4.60
C THR A 99 -10.18 3.43 3.76
N PRO A 100 -11.33 3.87 4.33
CA PRO A 100 -12.58 3.98 3.57
C PRO A 100 -12.44 4.81 2.28
N ILE A 101 -11.64 5.87 2.32
CA ILE A 101 -11.38 6.74 1.16
C ILE A 101 -10.61 6.00 0.07
N ARG A 102 -9.56 5.24 0.43
CA ARG A 102 -8.85 4.39 -0.53
C ARG A 102 -9.78 3.39 -1.19
N ARG A 103 -10.64 2.74 -0.42
CA ARG A 103 -11.64 1.79 -0.93
C ARG A 103 -12.64 2.46 -1.87
N SER A 104 -13.08 3.68 -1.54
CA SER A 104 -13.93 4.50 -2.43
C SER A 104 -13.25 4.81 -3.76
N ILE A 105 -12.01 5.32 -3.72
CA ILE A 105 -11.22 5.66 -4.91
C ILE A 105 -10.94 4.40 -5.74
N PHE A 106 -10.57 3.30 -5.09
CA PHE A 106 -10.37 2.00 -5.73
C PHE A 106 -11.64 1.51 -6.44
N ALA A 107 -12.82 1.65 -5.81
CA ALA A 107 -14.09 1.27 -6.41
C ALA A 107 -14.44 2.09 -7.65
N LYS A 108 -13.98 3.34 -7.72
CA LYS A 108 -14.12 4.18 -8.92
C LYS A 108 -13.16 3.75 -10.04
N ILE A 109 -11.95 3.28 -9.71
CA ILE A 109 -10.94 2.84 -10.69
C ILE A 109 -11.23 1.44 -11.23
N LEU A 110 -11.60 0.49 -10.37
CA LEU A 110 -11.86 -0.92 -10.71
C LEU A 110 -13.31 -1.29 -10.34
N PRO A 111 -14.32 -0.82 -11.11
CA PRO A 111 -15.73 -1.00 -10.76
C PRO A 111 -16.15 -2.47 -10.72
N ASP A 112 -15.65 -3.30 -11.64
CA ASP A 112 -16.04 -4.72 -11.68
C ASP A 112 -15.53 -5.47 -10.44
N LEU A 113 -14.26 -5.26 -10.08
CA LEU A 113 -13.63 -5.89 -8.92
C LEU A 113 -14.22 -5.38 -7.60
N ALA A 114 -14.61 -4.11 -7.55
CA ALA A 114 -15.30 -3.54 -6.40
C ALA A 114 -16.71 -4.13 -6.23
N SER A 115 -17.43 -4.35 -7.33
CA SER A 115 -18.74 -5.02 -7.33
C SER A 115 -18.63 -6.45 -6.80
N GLU A 116 -17.65 -7.23 -7.27
CA GLU A 116 -17.38 -8.60 -6.77
C GLU A 116 -17.14 -8.62 -5.25
N ARG A 117 -16.47 -7.58 -4.73
CA ARG A 117 -16.14 -7.42 -3.30
C ARG A 117 -17.19 -6.66 -2.50
N LYS A 118 -18.30 -6.26 -3.12
CA LYS A 118 -19.37 -5.44 -2.51
C LYS A 118 -18.85 -4.12 -1.89
N ILE A 119 -17.83 -3.53 -2.50
CA ILE A 119 -17.28 -2.23 -2.11
C ILE A 119 -17.98 -1.16 -2.95
N GLN A 120 -18.70 -0.26 -2.29
CA GLN A 120 -19.34 0.88 -2.96
C GLN A 120 -18.49 2.14 -2.81
N PRO A 121 -18.40 2.99 -3.84
CA PRO A 121 -17.84 4.32 -3.70
C PRO A 121 -18.60 5.11 -2.65
N LEU A 122 -17.88 5.83 -1.80
CA LEU A 122 -18.50 6.75 -0.83
C LEU A 122 -19.11 7.93 -1.58
N THR A 123 -20.25 8.40 -1.08
CA THR A 123 -20.82 9.69 -1.51
C THR A 123 -19.92 10.84 -1.06
N PRO A 124 -19.98 12.02 -1.71
CA PRO A 124 -19.17 13.17 -1.31
C PRO A 124 -19.37 13.58 0.17
N GLU A 125 -20.58 13.44 0.69
CA GLU A 125 -20.91 13.73 2.09
C GLU A 125 -20.26 12.73 3.04
N GLU A 126 -20.27 11.43 2.69
CA GLU A 126 -19.60 10.38 3.45
C GLU A 126 -18.07 10.47 3.38
N GLU A 127 -17.51 10.85 2.23
CA GLU A 127 -16.08 11.13 2.07
C GLU A 127 -15.66 12.24 3.04
N MET A 128 -16.42 13.34 3.10
CA MET A 128 -16.16 14.44 4.03
C MET A 128 -16.33 14.04 5.50
N LYS A 129 -17.33 13.22 5.83
CA LYS A 129 -17.53 12.71 7.19
C LYS A 129 -16.38 11.81 7.62
N SER A 130 -15.98 10.87 6.75
CA SER A 130 -14.86 9.96 7.01
C SER A 130 -13.54 10.71 7.22
N LEU A 131 -13.29 11.73 6.40
CA LEU A 131 -12.16 12.64 6.55
C LEU A 131 -12.17 13.36 7.90
N ARG A 132 -13.31 13.94 8.29
CA ARG A 132 -13.44 14.64 9.58
C ARG A 132 -13.20 13.70 10.76
N GLU A 133 -13.71 12.47 10.69
CA GLU A 133 -13.47 11.46 11.72
C GLU A 133 -12.01 11.02 11.79
N GLU A 134 -11.34 10.87 10.65
CA GLU A 134 -9.91 10.54 10.61
C GLU A 134 -9.03 11.67 11.13
N VAL A 135 -9.31 12.93 10.75
CA VAL A 135 -8.67 14.12 11.33
C VAL A 135 -8.87 14.17 12.83
N LYS A 136 -10.10 13.91 13.31
CA LYS A 136 -10.40 13.89 14.75
C LYS A 136 -9.64 12.79 15.49
N ARG A 137 -9.57 11.57 14.94
CA ARG A 137 -8.78 10.47 15.52
C ARG A 137 -7.30 10.78 15.54
N ASN A 138 -6.75 11.32 14.45
CA ASN A 138 -5.35 11.71 14.38
C ASN A 138 -5.04 12.85 15.34
N GLN A 139 -5.93 13.83 15.49
CA GLN A 139 -5.79 14.90 16.46
C GLN A 139 -5.82 14.35 17.89
N GLN A 140 -6.75 13.45 18.22
CA GLN A 140 -6.79 12.80 19.54
C GLN A 140 -5.55 11.96 19.81
N PHE A 141 -5.03 11.26 18.81
CA PHE A 141 -3.76 10.53 18.92
C PHE A 141 -2.59 11.49 19.18
N MET A 142 -2.50 12.59 18.44
CA MET A 142 -1.50 13.63 18.67
C MET A 142 -1.64 14.23 20.06
N ASP A 143 -2.83 14.64 20.47
CA ASP A 143 -3.07 15.24 21.79
C ASP A 143 -2.71 14.27 22.92
N THR A 144 -3.00 12.97 22.77
CA THR A 144 -2.66 11.95 23.78
C THR A 144 -1.19 11.57 23.79
N GLU A 145 -0.54 11.44 22.64
CA GLU A 145 0.90 11.14 22.57
C GLU A 145 1.76 12.34 22.96
N PHE A 146 1.36 13.57 22.61
CA PHE A 146 2.01 14.79 23.07
C PHE A 146 1.72 15.07 24.56
N ALA A 147 0.54 14.76 25.08
CA ALA A 147 0.27 14.87 26.52
C ALA A 147 1.07 13.84 27.35
N LYS A 148 1.41 12.67 26.79
CA LYS A 148 2.27 11.67 27.43
C LYS A 148 3.76 12.00 27.29
N ARG A 149 4.15 12.68 26.21
CA ARG A 149 5.49 13.24 26.03
C ARG A 149 5.59 14.59 26.73
N ASP A 150 5.77 14.55 28.04
CA ASP A 150 6.21 15.71 28.81
C ASP A 150 7.67 16.04 28.41
N ASN A 151 7.83 16.61 27.21
CA ASN A 151 9.10 16.97 26.58
C ASN A 151 9.80 18.13 27.31
N THR A 152 9.22 18.61 28.41
CA THR A 152 9.80 19.66 29.26
C THR A 152 11.20 19.27 29.75
N LYS A 153 11.41 18.01 30.18
CA LYS A 153 12.73 17.52 30.62
C LYS A 153 13.74 17.44 29.48
N GLU A 154 13.33 16.93 28.33
CA GLU A 154 14.21 16.78 27.17
C GLU A 154 14.60 18.15 26.57
N VAL A 155 13.65 19.09 26.56
CA VAL A 155 13.88 20.49 26.17
C VAL A 155 14.80 21.20 27.16
N ASP A 156 14.66 20.97 28.47
CA ASP A 156 15.54 21.58 29.49
C ASP A 156 16.96 21.00 29.47
N ASP A 157 17.12 19.70 29.22
CA ASP A 157 18.43 19.07 29.03
C ASP A 157 19.11 19.57 27.75
N LEU A 158 18.37 19.68 26.65
CA LEU A 158 18.89 20.29 25.42
C LEU A 158 19.28 21.76 25.62
N LYS A 159 18.52 22.54 26.38
CA LYS A 159 18.90 23.93 26.73
C LYS A 159 20.18 23.99 27.55
N LYS A 160 20.38 23.08 28.51
CA LYS A 160 21.63 22.98 29.28
C LYS A 160 22.82 22.66 28.36
N GLN A 161 22.67 21.66 27.49
CA GLN A 161 23.71 21.26 26.54
C GLN A 161 24.07 22.41 25.57
N VAL A 162 23.07 23.14 25.05
CA VAL A 162 23.30 24.32 24.21
C VAL A 162 24.01 25.44 24.99
N SER A 163 23.68 25.64 26.27
CA SER A 163 24.38 26.60 27.15
C SER A 163 25.86 26.22 27.35
N GLU A 164 26.14 24.94 27.59
CA GLU A 164 27.50 24.44 27.78
C GLU A 164 28.32 24.52 26.49
N LEU A 165 27.75 24.13 25.36
CA LEU A 165 28.38 24.30 24.05
C LEU A 165 28.68 25.77 23.75
N LYS A 166 27.77 26.70 24.05
CA LYS A 166 28.03 28.15 23.90
C LYS A 166 29.19 28.63 24.78
N LYS A 167 29.32 28.12 26.02
CA LYS A 167 30.45 28.44 26.91
C LYS A 167 31.78 27.87 26.39
N LEU A 168 31.75 26.69 25.80
CA LEU A 168 32.95 26.06 25.21
C LEU A 168 33.39 26.76 23.94
N VAL A 169 32.45 27.15 23.07
CA VAL A 169 32.73 27.91 21.83
C VAL A 169 33.30 29.30 22.16
N THR A 170 32.78 29.98 23.18
CA THR A 170 33.30 31.30 23.62
C THR A 170 34.64 31.22 24.34
N LYS A 171 34.96 30.10 25.03
CA LYS A 171 36.30 29.84 25.56
C LYS A 171 37.29 29.50 24.45
N GLY A 172 36.89 28.69 23.46
CA GLY A 172 37.72 28.34 22.30
C GLY A 172 38.08 29.54 21.44
N GLN A 173 37.17 30.50 21.24
CA GLN A 173 37.45 31.74 20.50
C GLN A 173 38.41 32.71 21.21
N LYS A 174 38.59 32.60 22.53
CA LYS A 174 39.56 33.43 23.27
C LYS A 174 40.99 32.86 23.23
N THR A 175 41.17 31.57 22.98
CA THR A 175 42.49 30.94 22.91
C THR A 175 43.09 30.89 21.50
N THR A 176 42.31 31.16 20.44
CA THR A 176 42.80 31.23 19.05
C THR A 176 43.19 32.63 18.58
N LYS A 177 43.05 33.67 19.42
CA LYS A 177 43.58 35.01 19.19
C LYS A 177 44.87 35.21 20.01
N GLN A 178 45.94 34.51 19.63
CA GLN A 178 47.32 34.85 19.99
C GLN A 178 48.18 34.72 18.73
#